data_AF-A0AAU8N9F2-F1
#
_entry.id   AF-A0AAU8N9F2-F1
#
_cell.length_a   1.000
_cell.length_b   1.000
_cell.length_c   1.000
_cell.angle_alpha   90.00
_cell.angle_beta   90.00
_cell.angle_gamma   90.00
#
_symmetry.space_group_name_H-M   'P 1'
#
loop_
_entity.id
_entity.type
_entity.pdbx_description
1 polymer ?
#
loop_
_entity_poly.entity_id
_entity_poly.type
_entity_poly.pdbx_seq_one_letter_code
_entity_poly.pdbx_strand_id
1 'polypeptide(L)'
;MMTDYYWFRSVHPQFVEQVREDDQREGIVRTKEEVSCLYYQETDQIDVNLYQNAGWSKEVWSALNGTSGYDMTDRLTANEIERWRDRTFTLLHGKEPGIVPCYITEEIVQAFAARTVRRLIDLLGEWNRQTGS
;
A
#
# COMPACT_ATOMS: atom_id res chain seq x y z
N MET A 1 -8.46 4.41 -3.58
CA MET A 1 -9.05 3.88 -2.32
C MET A 1 -8.85 4.80 -1.12
N MET A 2 -9.66 4.64 -0.07
CA MET A 2 -9.54 5.40 1.19
C MET A 2 -8.23 5.12 1.94
N THR A 3 -7.65 3.94 1.74
CA THR A 3 -6.28 3.60 2.19
C THR A 3 -5.23 4.44 1.48
N ASP A 4 -5.32 4.63 0.15
CA ASP A 4 -4.41 5.48 -0.62
C ASP A 4 -4.49 6.92 -0.12
N TYR A 5 -5.70 7.40 0.18
CA TYR A 5 -5.90 8.73 0.77
C TYR A 5 -5.15 8.90 2.10
N TYR A 6 -5.25 7.93 3.01
CA TYR A 6 -4.52 7.98 4.28
C TYR A 6 -3.00 7.82 4.08
N TRP A 7 -2.58 6.98 3.14
CA TRP A 7 -1.18 6.75 2.81
C TRP A 7 -0.51 8.03 2.31
N PHE A 8 -1.15 8.72 1.34
CA PHE A 8 -0.67 9.99 0.79
C PHE A 8 -0.71 11.16 1.78
N ARG A 9 -1.39 11.00 2.93
CA ARG A 9 -1.43 11.98 4.02
C ARG A 9 -0.55 11.63 5.22
N SER A 10 0.13 10.48 5.19
CA SER A 10 0.95 10.04 6.34
C SER A 10 2.30 9.51 5.89
N VAL A 11 2.33 8.33 5.24
CA VAL A 11 3.57 7.64 4.88
C VAL A 11 4.30 8.37 3.75
N HIS A 12 3.59 8.75 2.68
CA HIS A 12 4.25 9.37 1.51
C HIS A 12 4.91 10.73 1.82
N PRO A 13 4.28 11.67 2.56
CA PRO A 13 4.96 12.92 2.93
C PRO A 13 6.22 12.69 3.77
N GLN A 14 6.17 11.75 4.73
CA GLN A 14 7.32 11.40 5.57
C GLN A 14 8.47 10.82 4.74
N PHE A 15 8.16 9.92 3.79
CA PHE A 15 9.12 9.40 2.83
C PHE A 15 9.83 10.54 2.07
N VAL A 16 9.07 11.48 1.50
CA VAL A 16 9.65 12.60 0.73
C VAL A 16 10.53 13.48 1.61
N GLU A 17 10.13 13.73 2.85
CA GLU A 17 10.92 14.53 3.79
C GLU A 17 12.24 13.84 4.16
N GLN A 18 12.20 12.55 4.50
CA GLN A 18 13.40 11.79 4.86
C GLN A 18 14.39 11.68 3.70
N VAL A 19 13.90 11.37 2.49
CA VAL A 19 14.75 11.32 1.28
C VAL A 19 15.42 12.66 1.03
N ARG A 20 14.70 13.77 1.22
CA ARG A 20 15.24 15.13 1.04
C ARG A 20 16.30 15.46 2.09
N GLU A 21 16.08 15.10 3.35
CA GLU A 21 17.03 15.32 4.44
C GLU A 21 18.32 14.53 4.24
N ASP A 22 18.20 13.27 3.82
CA ASP A 22 19.33 12.42 3.51
C ASP A 22 20.10 12.92 2.28
N ASP A 23 19.40 13.33 1.23
CA ASP A 23 20.03 13.93 0.04
C ASP A 23 20.80 15.20 0.35
N GLN A 24 20.26 16.06 1.21
CA GLN A 24 20.96 17.26 1.68
C GLN A 24 22.20 16.92 2.48
N ARG A 25 22.14 15.90 3.34
CA ARG A 25 23.28 15.46 4.16
C ARG A 25 24.40 14.86 3.32
N GLU A 26 24.06 14.05 2.32
CA GLU A 26 25.00 13.34 1.46
C GLU A 26 25.43 14.16 0.22
N GLY A 27 24.85 15.34 0.01
CA GLY A 27 25.14 16.19 -1.16
C GLY A 27 24.61 15.63 -2.49
N ILE A 28 23.57 14.80 -2.44
CA ILE A 28 22.95 14.17 -3.60
C ILE A 28 21.84 15.09 -4.13
N VAL A 29 21.71 15.20 -5.45
CA VAL A 29 20.60 15.92 -6.10
C VAL A 29 19.80 14.93 -6.94
N ARG A 30 18.70 14.42 -6.38
CA ARG A 30 17.77 13.56 -7.11
C ARG A 30 16.73 14.37 -7.87
N THR A 31 16.38 13.89 -9.06
CA THR A 31 15.23 14.33 -9.84
C THR A 31 13.93 13.79 -9.23
N LYS A 32 12.80 14.38 -9.64
CA LYS A 32 11.47 13.91 -9.21
C LYS A 32 11.20 12.47 -9.67
N GLU A 33 11.68 12.13 -10.86
CA GLU A 33 11.58 10.81 -11.45
C GLU A 33 12.36 9.77 -10.63
N GLU A 34 13.56 10.12 -10.16
CA GLU A 34 14.37 9.24 -9.29
C GLU A 34 13.72 9.01 -7.93
N VAL A 35 13.16 10.05 -7.31
CA VAL A 35 12.39 9.91 -6.06
C VAL A 35 11.15 9.03 -6.26
N SER A 36 10.46 9.20 -7.39
CA SER A 36 9.29 8.38 -7.73
C SER A 36 9.68 6.92 -7.98
N CYS A 37 10.81 6.67 -8.66
CA CYS A 37 11.33 5.34 -8.88
C CYS A 37 11.67 4.65 -7.55
N LEU A 38 12.39 5.35 -6.67
CA LEU A 38 12.74 4.85 -5.33
C LEU A 38 11.49 4.51 -4.52
N TYR A 39 10.48 5.37 -4.53
CA TYR A 39 9.20 5.12 -3.87
C TYR A 39 8.57 3.80 -4.34
N TYR A 40 8.50 3.59 -5.67
CA TYR A 40 7.92 2.36 -6.22
C TYR A 40 8.78 1.14 -5.91
N GLN A 41 10.11 1.25 -5.95
CA GLN A 41 10.98 0.14 -5.58
C GLN A 41 10.80 -0.29 -4.12
N GLU A 42 10.72 0.65 -3.19
CA GLU A 42 10.54 0.31 -1.78
C GLU A 42 9.14 -0.24 -1.50
N THR A 43 8.10 0.37 -2.05
CA THR A 43 6.72 -0.14 -1.87
C THR A 43 6.53 -1.52 -2.51
N ASP A 44 7.04 -1.73 -3.72
CA ASP A 44 6.97 -3.03 -4.39
C ASP A 44 7.77 -4.10 -3.62
N GLN A 45 8.93 -3.76 -3.05
CA GLN A 45 9.71 -4.71 -2.24
C GLN A 45 8.99 -5.05 -0.93
N ILE A 46 8.38 -4.08 -0.26
CA ILE A 46 7.58 -4.33 0.95
C ILE A 46 6.39 -5.23 0.65
N ASP A 47 5.69 -4.99 -0.46
CA ASP A 47 4.59 -5.87 -0.89
C ASP A 47 5.10 -7.30 -1.05
N VAL A 48 6.24 -7.50 -1.73
CA VAL A 48 6.87 -8.82 -1.84
C VAL A 48 7.14 -9.45 -0.47
N ASN A 49 7.80 -8.72 0.43
CA ASN A 49 8.14 -9.22 1.76
C ASN A 49 6.89 -9.63 2.56
N LEU A 50 5.84 -8.80 2.54
CA LEU A 50 4.60 -9.06 3.26
C LEU A 50 3.89 -10.29 2.70
N TYR A 51 3.75 -10.40 1.39
CA TYR A 51 3.04 -11.53 0.79
C TYR A 51 3.79 -12.86 0.92
N GLN A 52 5.12 -12.84 0.91
CA GLN A 52 5.92 -14.05 1.09
C GLN A 52 5.93 -14.53 2.55
N ASN A 53 5.98 -13.61 3.52
CA ASN A 53 6.23 -13.96 4.92
C ASN A 53 4.98 -13.92 5.82
N ALA A 54 3.90 -13.24 5.40
CA ALA A 54 2.72 -13.13 6.24
C ALA A 54 1.89 -14.42 6.23
N GLY A 55 1.55 -14.89 7.43
CA GLY A 55 0.71 -16.09 7.61
C GLY A 55 -0.71 -15.97 7.05
N TRP A 56 -1.17 -14.77 6.71
CA TRP A 56 -2.50 -14.51 6.11
C TRP A 56 -2.50 -14.50 4.58
N SER A 57 -1.33 -14.51 3.94
CA SER A 57 -1.21 -14.22 2.50
C SER A 57 -1.91 -15.26 1.63
N LYS A 58 -1.87 -16.54 2.02
CA LYS A 58 -2.52 -17.64 1.30
C LYS A 58 -4.04 -17.51 1.32
N GLU A 59 -4.61 -17.17 2.47
CA GLU A 59 -6.05 -17.00 2.65
C GLU A 59 -6.56 -15.80 1.83
N VAL A 60 -5.81 -14.69 1.86
CA VAL A 60 -6.13 -13.51 1.03
C VAL A 60 -6.07 -13.83 -0.45
N TRP A 61 -5.05 -14.58 -0.90
CA TRP A 61 -4.97 -15.03 -2.30
C TRP A 61 -6.11 -15.93 -2.71
N SER A 62 -6.48 -16.89 -1.85
CA SER A 62 -7.62 -17.78 -2.10
C SER A 62 -8.92 -16.97 -2.22
N ALA A 63 -9.11 -15.94 -1.39
CA ALA A 63 -10.26 -15.06 -1.46
C ALA A 63 -10.27 -14.20 -2.74
N LEU A 64 -9.13 -13.60 -3.11
CA LEU A 64 -8.99 -12.75 -4.29
C LEU A 64 -9.17 -13.52 -5.62
N ASN A 65 -8.77 -14.80 -5.66
CA ASN A 65 -8.97 -15.67 -6.81
C ASN A 65 -10.39 -16.24 -6.90
N GLY A 66 -11.07 -16.41 -5.75
CA GLY A 66 -12.43 -16.94 -5.69
C GLY A 66 -13.54 -15.89 -5.89
N THR A 67 -13.20 -14.60 -5.93
CA THR A 67 -14.19 -13.52 -5.95
C THR A 67 -14.23 -12.84 -7.33
N SER A 68 -15.40 -12.82 -7.97
CA SER A 68 -15.65 -11.96 -9.14
C SER A 68 -15.67 -10.51 -8.69
N GLY A 69 -15.00 -9.60 -9.43
CA GLY A 69 -14.89 -8.19 -9.09
C GLY A 69 -16.24 -7.58 -8.73
N TYR A 70 -16.36 -7.08 -7.51
CA TYR A 70 -17.58 -6.44 -7.02
C TYR A 70 -17.36 -4.94 -6.99
N ASP A 71 -18.24 -4.18 -7.62
CA ASP A 71 -18.24 -2.72 -7.51
C ASP A 71 -18.66 -2.32 -6.09
N MET A 72 -17.77 -1.67 -5.33
CA MET A 72 -18.24 -0.83 -4.23
C MET A 72 -18.61 0.51 -4.85
N THR A 73 -19.92 0.73 -5.01
CA THR A 73 -20.47 1.98 -5.57
C THR A 73 -19.78 3.20 -4.92
N ASP A 74 -19.25 4.08 -5.77
CA ASP A 74 -18.51 5.30 -5.42
C ASP A 74 -17.17 5.14 -4.68
N ARG A 75 -16.59 3.93 -4.57
CA ARG A 75 -15.32 3.72 -3.84
C ARG A 75 -14.27 2.87 -4.56
N LEU A 76 -14.70 1.79 -5.21
CA LEU A 76 -13.84 0.84 -5.93
C LEU A 76 -14.61 0.23 -7.09
N THR A 77 -14.11 0.43 -8.30
CA THR A 77 -14.62 -0.29 -9.47
C THR A 77 -14.02 -1.69 -9.53
N ALA A 78 -14.76 -2.66 -10.07
CA ALA A 78 -14.27 -3.99 -10.36
C ALA A 78 -12.98 -3.96 -11.20
N ASN A 79 -12.87 -3.00 -12.12
CA ASN A 79 -11.68 -2.79 -12.96
C ASN A 79 -10.44 -2.33 -12.15
N GLU A 80 -10.62 -1.52 -11.11
CA GLU A 80 -9.50 -1.15 -10.21
C GLU A 80 -9.04 -2.35 -9.38
N ILE A 81 -9.98 -3.18 -8.91
CA ILE A 81 -9.67 -4.41 -8.19
C ILE A 81 -8.92 -5.39 -9.09
N GLU A 82 -9.39 -5.57 -10.33
CA GLU A 82 -8.75 -6.44 -11.33
C GLU A 82 -7.35 -5.95 -11.70
N ARG A 83 -7.16 -4.66 -11.98
CA ARG A 83 -5.84 -4.10 -12.30
C ARG A 83 -4.86 -4.21 -11.14
N TRP A 84 -5.31 -3.96 -9.92
CA TRP A 84 -4.46 -4.13 -8.74
C TRP A 84 -4.08 -5.60 -8.58
N ARG A 85 -5.04 -6.53 -8.70
CA ARG A 85 -4.78 -7.98 -8.63
C ARG A 85 -3.76 -8.42 -9.67
N ASP A 86 -3.91 -8.00 -10.92
CA ASP A 86 -3.00 -8.38 -12.01
C ASP A 86 -1.59 -7.81 -11.80
N ARG A 87 -1.49 -6.56 -11.33
CA ARG A 87 -0.21 -5.94 -10.95
C ARG A 87 0.46 -6.69 -9.81
N THR A 88 -0.27 -6.96 -8.73
CA THR A 88 0.24 -7.66 -7.54
C THR A 88 0.65 -9.09 -7.87
N PHE A 89 -0.13 -9.80 -8.68
CA PHE A 89 0.23 -11.12 -9.19
C PHE A 89 1.51 -11.08 -10.02
N THR A 90 1.62 -10.11 -10.95
CA THR A 90 2.82 -9.93 -11.77
C THR A 90 4.05 -9.58 -10.94
N LEU A 91 3.91 -8.75 -9.90
CA LEU A 91 5.00 -8.37 -9.01
C LEU A 91 5.52 -9.58 -8.21
N LEU A 92 4.61 -10.38 -7.66
CA LEU A 92 4.95 -11.50 -6.78
C LEU A 92 5.46 -12.74 -7.51
N HIS A 93 5.09 -12.90 -8.78
CA HIS A 93 5.60 -13.96 -9.66
C HIS A 93 6.66 -13.46 -10.66
N GLY A 94 6.96 -12.16 -10.62
CA GLY A 94 7.92 -11.50 -11.48
C GLY A 94 9.28 -11.33 -10.80
N LYS A 95 10.05 -10.38 -11.32
CA LYS A 95 11.36 -10.03 -10.75
C LYS A 95 11.16 -8.99 -9.65
N GLU A 96 11.39 -9.39 -8.40
CA GLU A 96 11.41 -8.48 -7.27
C GLU A 96 12.52 -7.41 -7.42
N PRO A 97 12.35 -6.21 -6.85
CA PRO A 97 13.39 -5.17 -6.85
C PRO A 97 14.72 -5.67 -6.25
N GLY A 98 14.66 -6.56 -5.26
CA GLY A 98 15.82 -7.15 -4.59
C GLY A 98 16.57 -6.16 -3.71
N ILE A 99 15.88 -5.14 -3.20
CA ILE A 99 16.47 -4.10 -2.34
C ILE A 99 16.11 -4.31 -0.87
N VAL A 100 16.84 -3.66 0.03
CA VAL A 100 16.41 -3.52 1.42
C VAL A 100 15.74 -2.14 1.54
N PRO A 101 14.44 -2.05 1.86
CA PRO A 101 13.76 -0.76 2.02
C PRO A 101 14.36 0.05 3.16
N CYS A 102 14.64 1.33 2.92
CA CYS A 102 15.25 2.22 3.90
C CYS A 102 14.26 3.21 4.50
N TYR A 103 13.33 3.74 3.69
CA TYR A 103 12.41 4.81 4.10
C TYR A 103 11.00 4.30 4.37
N ILE A 104 10.53 3.34 3.57
CA ILE A 104 9.25 2.66 3.74
C ILE A 104 9.55 1.24 4.22
N THR A 105 9.69 1.07 5.54
CA THR A 105 10.00 -0.23 6.15
C THR A 105 8.74 -1.02 6.51
N GLU A 106 8.90 -2.31 6.79
CA GLU A 106 7.79 -3.18 7.21
C GLU A 106 7.11 -2.66 8.48
N GLU A 107 7.87 -2.14 9.44
CA GLU A 107 7.33 -1.58 10.68
C GLU A 107 6.43 -0.37 10.42
N ILE A 108 6.81 0.50 9.49
CA ILE A 108 6.02 1.67 9.08
C ILE A 108 4.71 1.21 8.44
N VAL A 109 4.78 0.22 7.54
CA VAL A 109 3.59 -0.31 6.85
C VAL A 109 2.65 -1.02 7.81
N GLN A 110 3.17 -1.83 8.74
CA GLN A 110 2.36 -2.50 9.78
C GLN A 110 1.70 -1.48 10.72
N ALA A 111 2.43 -0.46 11.15
CA ALA A 111 1.88 0.61 11.98
C ALA A 111 0.81 1.42 11.24
N PHE A 112 1.00 1.69 9.95
CA PHE A 112 -0.01 2.32 9.10
C PHE A 112 -1.27 1.44 8.99
N ALA A 113 -1.12 0.16 8.66
CA ALA A 113 -2.23 -0.78 8.52
C ALA A 113 -3.06 -0.86 9.79
N ALA A 114 -2.42 -1.02 10.96
CA ALA A 114 -3.10 -1.08 12.24
C ALA A 114 -3.92 0.18 12.56
N ARG A 115 -3.40 1.38 12.25
CA ARG A 115 -4.13 2.65 12.46
C ARG A 115 -5.28 2.81 11.48
N THR A 116 -5.05 2.50 10.22
CA THR A 116 -6.03 2.68 9.14
C THR A 116 -7.19 1.71 9.28
N VAL A 117 -6.92 0.44 9.62
CA VAL A 117 -7.98 -0.56 9.88
C VAL A 117 -8.91 -0.11 11.01
N ARG A 118 -8.36 0.38 12.13
CA ARG A 118 -9.19 0.91 13.24
C ARG A 118 -10.10 2.06 12.78
N ARG A 119 -9.53 3.04 12.06
CA ARG A 119 -10.31 4.16 11.52
C ARG A 119 -11.41 3.71 10.55
N LEU A 120 -11.13 2.71 9.72
CA LEU A 120 -12.12 2.16 8.78
C LEU A 120 -13.24 1.43 9.51
N ILE A 121 -12.93 0.64 10.54
CA ILE A 121 -13.93 -0.01 11.40
C ILE A 121 -14.84 1.04 12.05
N ASP A 122 -14.26 2.10 12.61
CA ASP A 122 -15.03 3.18 13.24
C ASP A 122 -15.96 3.89 12.23
N LEU A 123 -15.43 4.23 11.05
CA LEU A 123 -16.20 4.89 9.98
C LEU A 123 -17.33 4.01 9.45
N LEU A 124 -17.09 2.71 9.25
CA LEU A 124 -18.12 1.77 8.78
C LEU A 124 -19.15 1.49 9.87
N GLY A 125 -18.73 1.41 11.13
CA GLY A 125 -19.62 1.28 12.28
C GLY A 125 -20.57 2.47 12.43
N GLU A 126 -20.06 3.68 12.21
CA GLU A 126 -20.87 4.91 12.23
C GLU A 126 -21.85 4.96 11.06
N TRP A 127 -21.42 4.55 9.86
CA TRP A 127 -22.27 4.51 8.68
C TRP A 127 -23.44 3.51 8.84
N ASN A 128 -23.18 2.30 9.38
CA ASN A 128 -24.23 1.32 9.66
C ASN A 128 -25.24 1.81 10.71
N ARG A 129 -24.83 2.66 11.65
CA ARG A 129 -25.75 3.29 12.61
C ARG A 129 -26.65 4.35 11.97
N GLN A 130 -26.22 4.99 10.88
CA GLN A 130 -26.95 6.07 10.22
C GLN A 130 -27.88 5.57 9.10
N THR A 131 -27.58 4.44 8.46
CA THR A 131 -28.42 3.84 7.41
C THR A 131 -29.38 2.75 7.91
N GLY A 132 -29.29 2.36 9.19
CA GLY A 132 -30.17 1.42 9.87
C GLY A 132 -31.28 2.07 10.71
N SER A 133 -32.06 3.00 10.13
CA SER A 133 -33.37 3.47 10.66
C SER A 133 -34.43 3.41 9.58
#